data_AF-T2IEQ7-F1
#
_entry.id   AF-T2IEQ7-F1
#
_cell.length_a   1.000
_cell.length_b   1.000
_cell.length_c   1.000
_cell.angle_alpha   90.00
_cell.angle_beta   90.00
_cell.angle_gamma   90.00
#
_symmetry.space_group_name_H-M   'P 1'
#
loop_
_entity.id
_entity.type
_entity.pdbx_description
1 polymer ?
#
loop_
_entity_poly.entity_id
_entity_poly.type
_entity_poly.pdbx_seq_one_letter_code
_entity_poly.pdbx_strand_id
1 'polypeptide(L)'
;MEVNGDKIVENDETFFLNLSNLQTNSSNVTLGDNQGIGTINNDDDATIDIEDVTITEGDKGTTNFVFTVSLSNLVDEVVTVDYTTADALLL
;
A
#
# COMPACT_ATOMS: atom_id res chain seq x y z
N MET A 1 3.56 5.10 22.11
CA MET A 1 3.50 4.51 20.77
C MET A 1 4.29 5.42 19.86
N GLU A 2 5.15 4.84 19.05
CA GLU A 2 5.92 5.56 18.03
C GLU A 2 5.26 5.26 16.68
N VAL A 3 5.14 6.27 15.83
CA VAL A 3 4.67 6.10 14.44
C VAL A 3 5.93 5.91 13.60
N ASN A 4 6.07 4.72 13.01
CA ASN A 4 7.22 4.39 12.17
C ASN A 4 6.80 4.61 10.71
N GLY A 5 7.20 5.73 10.12
CA GLY A 5 6.92 5.96 8.70
C GLY A 5 7.91 5.21 7.81
N ASP A 6 7.44 4.69 6.69
CA ASP A 6 8.28 4.15 5.64
C ASP A 6 7.78 4.50 4.22
N LYS A 7 7.71 3.54 3.29
CA LYS A 7 7.27 3.70 1.90
C LYS A 7 6.40 2.54 1.41
N ILE A 8 6.04 1.63 2.31
CA ILE A 8 5.21 0.48 2.02
C ILE A 8 3.77 0.97 2.06
N VAL A 9 2.98 0.66 1.03
CA VAL A 9 1.55 0.98 1.06
C VAL A 9 0.85 0.05 2.03
N GLU A 10 0.30 0.63 3.08
CA GLU A 10 -0.39 -0.05 4.18
C GLU A 10 -1.83 0.47 4.32
N ASN A 11 -2.64 -0.18 5.17
CA ASN A 11 -3.96 0.32 5.55
C ASN A 11 -3.84 1.28 6.73
N ASP A 12 -4.77 2.24 6.86
CA ASP A 12 -4.87 3.07 8.07
C ASP A 12 -5.02 2.20 9.34
N GLU A 13 -4.23 2.47 10.37
CA GLU A 13 -4.31 1.78 11.65
C GLU A 13 -4.97 2.59 12.75
N THR A 14 -5.50 1.89 13.75
CA THR A 14 -6.03 2.51 14.96
C THR A 14 -5.43 1.88 16.21
N PHE A 15 -5.31 2.69 17.25
CA PHE A 15 -4.85 2.24 18.55
C PHE A 15 -5.55 2.98 19.68
N PHE A 16 -5.51 2.39 20.87
CA PHE A 16 -6.15 2.96 22.04
C PHE A 16 -5.12 3.41 23.08
N LEU A 17 -5.33 4.61 23.61
CA LEU A 17 -4.72 5.05 24.86
C LEU A 17 -5.73 4.88 25.99
N ASN A 18 -5.45 3.95 26.91
CA ASN A 18 -6.32 3.70 28.06
C ASN A 18 -5.77 4.40 29.31
N LEU A 19 -6.57 5.28 29.89
CA LEU A 19 -6.31 5.84 31.21
C LEU A 19 -6.80 4.86 32.28
N SER A 20 -5.96 4.62 33.28
CA SER A 20 -6.26 3.72 34.39
C SER A 20 -5.58 4.20 35.66
N ASN A 21 -5.97 3.60 36.80
CA ASN A 21 -5.37 3.87 38.11
C ASN A 21 -5.41 5.35 38.54
N LEU A 22 -6.54 6.04 38.34
CA LEU A 22 -6.73 7.40 38.83
C LEU A 22 -6.52 7.46 40.35
N GLN A 23 -5.53 8.22 40.81
CA GLN A 23 -5.26 8.44 42.24
C GLN A 23 -5.73 9.84 42.64
N THR A 24 -6.47 9.93 43.75
CA THR A 24 -6.87 11.22 44.33
C THR A 24 -6.72 11.14 45.86
N ASN A 25 -6.28 12.24 46.47
CA ASN A 25 -6.03 12.25 47.93
C ASN A 25 -7.27 12.61 48.74
N SER A 26 -8.22 13.40 48.20
CA SER A 26 -9.44 13.82 48.94
C SER A 26 -10.58 14.32 48.05
N SER A 27 -10.45 14.25 46.72
CA SER A 27 -11.39 14.87 45.77
C SER A 27 -12.21 13.81 45.04
N ASN A 28 -13.51 14.06 44.84
CA ASN A 28 -14.35 13.18 44.04
C ASN A 28 -14.15 13.46 42.54
N VAL A 29 -13.13 12.83 41.94
CA VAL A 29 -12.82 12.93 40.50
C VAL A 29 -13.01 11.56 39.86
N THR A 30 -13.63 11.55 38.68
CA THR A 30 -13.86 10.36 37.87
C THR A 30 -13.31 10.58 36.46
N LEU A 31 -12.89 9.50 35.79
CA LEU A 31 -12.62 9.54 34.35
C LEU A 31 -13.96 9.51 33.61
N GLY A 32 -14.34 10.62 32.97
CA GLY A 32 -15.58 10.69 32.18
C GLY A 32 -15.46 9.90 30.86
N ASP A 33 -14.28 9.93 30.27
CA ASP A 33 -13.84 9.06 29.18
C ASP A 33 -12.43 8.61 29.53
N ASN A 34 -12.20 7.30 29.55
CA ASN A 34 -10.92 6.73 29.89
C ASN A 34 -10.20 6.13 28.68
N GLN A 35 -10.72 6.32 27.46
CA GLN A 35 -10.10 5.78 26.25
C GLN A 35 -9.99 6.85 25.16
N GLY A 36 -8.76 7.20 24.80
CA GLY A 36 -8.48 7.92 23.56
C GLY A 36 -8.29 6.94 22.40
N ILE A 37 -8.76 7.31 21.21
CA ILE A 37 -8.48 6.62 19.95
C ILE A 37 -7.43 7.44 19.19
N GLY A 38 -6.35 6.80 18.77
CA GLY A 38 -5.41 7.33 17.80
C GLY A 38 -5.62 6.63 16.45
N THR A 39 -5.47 7.40 15.37
CA THR A 39 -5.49 6.89 13.99
C THR A 39 -4.16 7.26 13.34
N ILE A 40 -3.56 6.30 12.64
CA ILE A 40 -2.42 6.49 11.75
C ILE A 40 -3.00 6.36 10.34
N ASN A 41 -2.85 7.40 9.52
CA ASN A 41 -3.29 7.33 8.13
C ASN A 41 -2.07 7.04 7.28
N ASN A 42 -2.18 6.05 6.40
CA ASN A 42 -1.12 5.74 5.44
C ASN A 42 -1.04 6.85 4.39
N ASP A 43 0.16 7.39 4.16
CA ASP A 43 0.43 8.44 3.17
C ASP A 43 1.29 7.96 2.00
N ASP A 44 1.42 6.64 1.85
CA ASP A 44 2.16 5.98 0.78
C ASP A 44 1.25 5.46 -0.35
N ASP A 45 1.76 5.53 -1.57
CA ASP A 45 1.07 5.09 -2.79
C ASP A 45 1.97 4.21 -3.69
N ALA A 46 1.37 3.39 -4.54
CA ALA A 46 2.08 2.58 -5.54
C ALA A 46 1.39 2.62 -6.91
N THR A 47 2.18 2.44 -7.96
CA THR A 47 1.74 2.39 -9.36
C THR A 47 2.25 1.11 -10.03
N ILE A 48 1.47 0.58 -10.96
CA ILE A 48 1.88 -0.53 -11.84
C ILE A 48 2.16 0.05 -13.22
N ASP A 49 3.36 -0.20 -13.73
CA ASP A 49 3.79 0.24 -15.06
C ASP A 49 4.22 -0.95 -15.92
N ILE A 50 4.16 -0.77 -17.23
CA ILE A 50 4.62 -1.74 -18.23
C ILE A 50 5.58 -1.05 -19.20
N GLU A 51 6.73 -1.68 -19.46
CA GLU A 51 7.73 -1.13 -20.39
C GLU A 51 7.39 -1.46 -21.85
N ASP A 52 7.56 -0.46 -22.73
CA ASP A 52 7.53 -0.69 -24.17
C ASP A 52 8.73 -1.52 -24.62
N VAL A 53 8.49 -2.44 -25.55
CA VAL A 53 9.52 -3.33 -26.09
C VAL A 53 9.54 -3.21 -27.59
N THR A 54 10.71 -3.32 -28.20
CA THR A 54 10.88 -3.32 -29.66
C THR A 54 11.84 -4.45 -30.03
N ILE A 55 11.42 -5.30 -30.96
CA ILE A 55 12.20 -6.45 -31.45
C ILE A 55 12.07 -6.53 -32.96
N THR A 56 13.18 -6.86 -33.64
CA THR A 56 13.18 -7.20 -35.07
C THR A 56 12.69 -8.64 -35.26
N GLU A 57 11.71 -8.86 -36.13
CA GLU A 57 11.11 -10.18 -36.42
C GLU A 57 12.16 -11.27 -36.72
N GLY A 58 13.05 -10.98 -37.67
CA GLY A 58 14.02 -11.94 -38.21
C GLY A 58 13.38 -12.93 -39.20
N ASP A 59 14.22 -13.72 -39.89
CA ASP A 59 13.76 -14.59 -40.99
C ASP A 59 13.60 -16.07 -40.58
N LYS A 60 13.87 -16.44 -39.33
CA LYS A 60 13.91 -17.84 -38.87
C LYS A 60 13.52 -17.98 -37.41
N GLY A 61 12.73 -19.02 -37.13
CA GLY A 61 12.36 -19.40 -35.76
C GLY A 61 11.33 -18.46 -35.14
N THR A 62 11.24 -18.49 -33.82
CA THR A 62 10.33 -17.66 -33.03
C THR A 62 11.13 -16.92 -31.97
N THR A 63 10.85 -15.63 -31.81
CA THR A 63 11.43 -14.79 -30.74
C THR A 63 10.34 -14.43 -29.75
N ASN A 64 10.62 -14.60 -28.45
CA ASN A 64 9.69 -14.17 -27.40
C ASN A 64 9.74 -12.64 -27.26
N PHE A 65 8.56 -12.02 -27.18
CA PHE A 65 8.41 -10.62 -26.77
C PHE A 65 8.18 -10.60 -25.26
N VAL A 66 9.10 -10.01 -24.51
CA VAL A 66 9.07 -10.02 -23.03
C VAL A 66 8.78 -8.61 -22.55
N PHE A 67 7.57 -8.37 -22.05
CA PHE A 67 7.21 -7.13 -21.39
C PHE A 67 7.60 -7.17 -19.91
N THR A 68 8.31 -6.15 -19.45
CA THR A 68 8.57 -5.95 -18.02
C THR A 68 7.38 -5.22 -17.41
N VAL A 69 6.81 -5.78 -16.34
CA VAL A 69 5.81 -5.11 -15.49
C VAL A 69 6.44 -4.83 -14.14
N SER A 70 6.31 -3.60 -13.64
CA SER A 70 6.88 -3.17 -12.37
C SER A 70 5.82 -2.61 -11.44
N LEU A 71 6.07 -2.74 -10.13
CA LEU A 71 5.31 -2.10 -9.07
C LEU A 71 6.24 -1.11 -8.38
N SER A 72 5.85 0.16 -8.30
CA SER A 72 6.75 1.25 -7.92
C SER A 72 7.20 1.23 -6.45
N ASN A 73 6.36 0.68 -5.56
CA ASN A 73 6.61 0.54 -4.12
C ASN A 73 6.08 -0.81 -3.63
N LEU A 74 6.55 -1.27 -2.47
CA LEU A 74 5.97 -2.44 -1.82
C LEU A 74 4.55 -2.11 -1.34
N VAL A 75 3.69 -3.12 -1.32
CA VAL A 75 2.31 -3.04 -0.83
C VAL A 75 2.14 -4.22 0.11
N ASP A 76 1.63 -3.99 1.34
CA ASP A 76 1.44 -5.07 2.34
C ASP A 76 0.18 -5.93 2.06
N GLU A 77 -0.47 -5.69 0.93
CA GLU A 77 -1.59 -6.47 0.43
C GLU A 77 -1.30 -7.14 -0.91
N VAL A 78 -2.13 -8.13 -1.24
CA VAL A 78 -2.03 -8.84 -2.52
C VAL A 78 -2.49 -7.94 -3.66
N VAL A 79 -1.57 -7.68 -4.60
CA VAL A 79 -1.86 -6.95 -5.84
C VAL A 79 -2.04 -7.94 -6.99
N THR A 80 -3.18 -7.88 -7.68
CA THR A 80 -3.49 -8.70 -8.86
C THR A 80 -3.79 -7.83 -10.07
N VAL A 81 -3.27 -8.22 -11.24
CA VAL A 81 -3.56 -7.55 -12.52
C VAL A 81 -3.89 -8.58 -13.59
N ASP A 82 -4.99 -8.35 -14.31
CA ASP A 82 -5.35 -9.13 -15.50
C ASP A 82 -4.63 -8.55 -16.73
N TYR A 83 -4.31 -9.42 -17.69
CA TYR A 83 -3.70 -8.99 -18.95
C TYR A 83 -4.30 -9.72 -20.15
N THR A 84 -4.32 -9.03 -21.29
CA THR A 84 -4.71 -9.58 -22.59
C THR A 84 -3.86 -8.93 -23.69
N THR A 85 -3.79 -9.55 -24.86
CA THR A 85 -3.13 -8.97 -26.04
C THR A 85 -4.16 -8.59 -27.09
N ALA A 86 -3.87 -7.55 -27.88
CA ALA A 86 -4.74 -7.09 -28.96
C ALA A 86 -3.91 -6.64 -30.17
N ASP A 87 -4.47 -6.82 -31.37
CA ASP A 87 -3.86 -6.33 -32.61
C ASP A 87 -4.05 -4.80 -32.72
N ALA A 88 -2.97 -4.07 -32.95
CA ALA A 88 -3.03 -2.66 -33.31
C ALA A 88 -3.36 -2.52 -34.80
N LEU A 89 -4.64 -2.64 -35.17
CA LEU A 89 -5.08 -2.40 -36.54
C LEU A 89 -4.71 -0.97 -36.99
N LEU A 90 -3.73 -0.86 -37.89
CA LEU A 90 -3.59 0.29 -38.78
C LEU A 90 -4.60 0.10 -39.92
N LEU A 91 -5.68 0.89 -39.90
CA LEU A 91 -6.55 1.05 -41.07
C LEU A 91 -5.82 1.79 -42.20
#